data_AF-A0A0H5QMQ9-F1
#
_entry.id   AF-A0A0H5QMQ9-F1
#
_cell.length_a   1.000
_cell.length_b   1.000
_cell.length_c   1.000
_cell.angle_alpha   90.00
_cell.angle_beta   90.00
_cell.angle_gamma   90.00
#
_symmetry.space_group_name_H-M   'P 1'
#
loop_
_entity.id
_entity.type
_entity.pdbx_description
1 polymer ?
#
loop_
_entity_poly.entity_id
_entity_poly.type
_entity_poly.pdbx_seq_one_letter_code
_entity_poly.pdbx_strand_id
1 'polypeptide(L)'
;PPPDSVSFDSAMTKVLKYANKLRKEMKDTHTPVEHLVIALFSYPQTAAILKANSMEEEPTKAAVKKMRQGRSVTNANAEELYDALNKYGQNLVTLAEAGKIDPVIGRDEEIRRVIRILSRRTKNNPVLIGEPGVGKTAIVEGLAHRIVVGDV
;
A
#
# COMPACT_ATOMS: atom_id res chain seq x y z
N PRO A 1 -17.57 -42.02 4.78
CA PRO A 1 -17.26 -40.83 5.62
C PRO A 1 -15.90 -40.21 5.24
N PRO A 2 -15.81 -38.88 5.10
CA PRO A 2 -14.50 -38.23 5.03
C PRO A 2 -13.69 -38.54 6.30
N PRO A 3 -12.35 -38.59 6.22
CA PRO A 3 -11.50 -38.89 7.38
C PRO A 3 -11.60 -37.79 8.44
N ASP A 4 -11.54 -38.19 9.73
CA ASP A 4 -11.64 -37.27 10.88
C ASP A 4 -10.46 -36.30 11.01
N SER A 5 -9.37 -36.55 10.29
CA SER A 5 -8.22 -35.64 10.22
C SER A 5 -7.67 -35.56 8.80
N VAL A 6 -7.31 -34.36 8.39
CA VAL A 6 -6.63 -34.09 7.12
C VAL A 6 -5.15 -33.91 7.42
N SER A 7 -4.31 -34.71 6.78
CA SER A 7 -2.86 -34.60 6.87
C SER A 7 -2.29 -33.88 5.66
N PHE A 8 -1.12 -33.24 5.83
CA PHE A 8 -0.42 -32.64 4.71
C PHE A 8 0.27 -33.70 3.87
N ASP A 9 0.09 -33.60 2.55
CA ASP A 9 0.83 -34.40 1.61
C ASP A 9 2.25 -33.86 1.39
N SER A 10 3.04 -34.62 0.62
CA SER A 10 4.43 -34.24 0.34
C SER A 10 4.53 -32.95 -0.49
N ALA A 11 3.53 -32.66 -1.33
CA ALA A 11 3.49 -31.46 -2.16
C ALA A 11 3.28 -30.21 -1.29
N MET A 12 2.28 -30.22 -0.41
CA MET A 12 2.03 -29.14 0.54
C MET A 12 3.24 -28.87 1.43
N THR A 13 3.91 -29.94 1.89
CA THR A 13 5.15 -29.80 2.68
C THR A 13 6.26 -29.08 1.90
N LYS A 14 6.41 -29.32 0.60
CA LYS A 14 7.39 -28.61 -0.25
C LYS A 14 7.04 -27.14 -0.40
N VAL A 15 5.77 -26.83 -0.65
CA VAL A 15 5.26 -25.45 -0.75
C VAL A 15 5.54 -24.68 0.54
N LEU A 16 5.18 -25.25 1.70
CA LEU A 16 5.43 -24.61 3.00
C LEU A 16 6.93 -24.41 3.30
N LYS A 17 7.78 -25.36 2.89
CA LYS A 17 9.24 -25.20 3.02
C LYS A 17 9.77 -24.06 2.14
N TYR A 18 9.28 -23.95 0.91
CA TYR A 18 9.69 -22.87 0.02
C TYR A 18 9.19 -21.51 0.50
N ALA A 19 7.95 -21.40 0.99
CA ALA A 19 7.44 -20.18 1.61
C ALA A 19 8.30 -19.74 2.81
N ASN A 20 8.71 -20.69 3.66
CA ASN A 20 9.64 -20.39 4.76
C ASN A 20 11.05 -19.99 4.29
N LYS A 21 11.49 -20.45 3.12
CA LYS A 21 12.75 -20.00 2.50
C LYS A 21 12.64 -18.54 2.08
N LEU A 22 11.56 -18.18 1.38
CA LEU A 22 11.26 -16.79 0.99
C LEU A 22 11.19 -15.85 2.20
N ARG A 23 10.58 -16.32 3.31
CA ARG A 23 10.58 -15.59 4.58
C ARG A 23 11.97 -15.17 5.04
N LYS A 24 12.92 -16.12 5.02
CA LYS A 24 14.31 -15.85 5.42
C LYS A 24 15.02 -14.93 4.44
N GLU A 25 14.81 -15.12 3.13
CA GLU A 25 15.42 -14.30 2.08
C GLU A 25 14.94 -12.84 2.14
N MET A 26 13.65 -12.64 2.39
CA MET A 26 13.03 -11.31 2.50
C MET A 26 13.14 -10.70 3.90
N LYS A 27 13.80 -11.39 4.84
CA LYS A 27 14.01 -10.98 6.24
C LYS A 27 12.71 -10.69 6.99
N ASP A 28 11.66 -11.43 6.67
CA ASP A 28 10.37 -11.34 7.35
C ASP A 28 10.38 -12.19 8.63
N THR A 29 9.67 -11.75 9.67
CA THR A 29 9.55 -12.52 10.92
C THR A 29 8.39 -13.51 10.88
N HIS A 30 7.36 -13.21 10.08
CA HIS A 30 6.19 -14.07 9.84
C HIS A 30 6.12 -14.48 8.37
N THR A 31 5.37 -15.54 8.05
CA THR A 31 5.16 -16.00 6.66
C THR A 31 3.83 -15.43 6.15
N PRO A 32 3.83 -14.31 5.42
CA PRO A 32 2.61 -13.74 4.86
C PRO A 32 2.10 -14.54 3.65
N VAL A 33 0.86 -14.26 3.25
CA VAL A 33 0.15 -14.97 2.17
C VAL A 33 0.91 -14.89 0.85
N GLU A 34 1.53 -13.76 0.51
CA GLU A 34 2.28 -13.64 -0.73
C GLU A 34 3.47 -14.62 -0.84
N HIS A 35 4.09 -15.04 0.27
CA HIS A 35 5.12 -16.08 0.22
C HIS A 35 4.53 -17.44 -0.13
N LEU A 36 3.32 -17.74 0.35
CA LEU A 36 2.59 -18.94 -0.02
C LEU A 36 2.22 -18.91 -1.51
N VAL A 37 1.72 -17.77 -2.01
CA VAL A 37 1.39 -17.59 -3.43
C VAL A 37 2.61 -17.81 -4.33
N ILE A 38 3.76 -17.22 -4.00
CA ILE A 38 5.01 -17.45 -4.75
C ILE A 38 5.44 -18.93 -4.61
N ALA A 39 5.24 -19.54 -3.43
CA ALA A 39 5.59 -20.94 -3.22
C ALA A 39 4.75 -21.94 -4.02
N LEU A 40 3.55 -21.56 -4.48
CA LEU A 40 2.76 -22.41 -5.37
C LEU A 40 3.46 -22.67 -6.72
N PHE A 41 4.40 -21.81 -7.14
CA PHE A 41 5.21 -22.08 -8.33
C PHE A 41 6.23 -23.21 -8.14
N SER A 42 6.55 -23.58 -6.90
CA SER A 42 7.51 -24.66 -6.60
C SER A 42 6.97 -26.07 -6.89
N TYR A 43 5.66 -26.21 -7.11
CA TYR A 43 5.02 -27.49 -7.40
C TYR A 43 4.46 -27.53 -8.83
N PRO A 44 4.77 -28.57 -9.64
CA PRO A 44 4.45 -28.56 -11.08
C PRO A 44 2.96 -28.40 -11.42
N GLN A 45 2.05 -29.02 -10.66
CA GLN A 45 0.61 -28.97 -10.98
C GLN A 45 0.04 -27.58 -10.73
N THR A 46 0.38 -26.95 -9.60
CA THR A 46 -0.04 -25.57 -9.30
C THR A 46 0.64 -24.58 -10.22
N ALA A 47 1.93 -24.78 -10.56
CA ALA A 47 2.63 -23.96 -11.53
C ALA A 47 1.99 -24.02 -12.94
N ALA A 48 1.52 -25.19 -13.37
CA ALA A 48 0.82 -25.34 -14.65
C ALA A 48 -0.52 -24.57 -14.67
N ILE A 49 -1.29 -24.63 -13.57
CA ILE A 49 -2.54 -23.87 -13.43
C ILE A 49 -2.27 -22.36 -13.44
N LEU A 50 -1.24 -21.90 -12.72
CA LEU A 50 -0.86 -20.49 -12.68
C LEU A 50 -0.43 -19.99 -14.06
N LYS A 51 0.40 -20.77 -14.77
CA LYS A 51 0.82 -20.45 -16.15
C LYS A 51 -0.35 -20.40 -17.12
N ALA A 52 -1.32 -21.30 -16.99
CA ALA A 52 -2.54 -21.28 -17.81
C ALA A 52 -3.36 -19.99 -17.59
N ASN A 53 -3.20 -19.34 -16.43
CA ASN A 53 -3.81 -18.05 -16.11
C ASN A 53 -2.85 -16.86 -16.29
N SER A 54 -1.80 -17.01 -17.12
CA SER A 54 -0.81 -15.97 -17.40
C SER A 54 -0.05 -15.47 -16.16
N MET A 55 0.05 -16.29 -15.11
CA MET A 55 0.86 -15.99 -13.94
C MET A 55 2.20 -16.72 -14.03
N GLU A 56 3.27 -15.96 -13.82
CA GLU A 56 4.65 -16.47 -13.79
C GLU A 56 5.34 -16.09 -12.48
N GLU A 57 6.32 -16.89 -12.05
CA GLU A 57 6.97 -16.72 -10.75
C GLU A 57 7.70 -15.38 -10.62
N GLU A 58 8.53 -15.03 -11.60
CA GLU A 58 9.35 -13.81 -11.56
C GLU A 58 8.51 -12.51 -11.60
N PRO A 59 7.52 -12.36 -12.50
CA PRO A 59 6.57 -11.24 -12.46
C PRO A 59 5.80 -11.17 -11.14
N THR A 60 5.41 -12.32 -10.57
CA THR A 60 4.69 -12.35 -9.28
C THR A 60 5.59 -11.84 -8.15
N LYS A 61 6.86 -12.27 -8.08
CA LYS A 61 7.83 -11.74 -7.11
C LYS A 61 8.04 -10.24 -7.28
N ALA A 62 8.14 -9.75 -8.52
CA ALA A 62 8.28 -8.33 -8.80
C ALA A 62 7.05 -7.52 -8.34
N ALA A 63 5.84 -8.03 -8.60
CA ALA A 63 4.60 -7.41 -8.15
C ALA A 63 4.51 -7.34 -6.62
N VAL A 64 4.86 -8.43 -5.92
CA VAL A 64 4.92 -8.48 -4.45
C VAL A 64 5.93 -7.48 -3.90
N LYS A 65 7.13 -7.39 -4.50
CA LYS A 65 8.15 -6.42 -4.10
C LYS A 65 7.66 -4.97 -4.26
N LYS A 66 6.95 -4.69 -5.36
CA LYS A 66 6.35 -3.37 -5.62
C LYS A 66 5.25 -3.03 -4.61
N MET A 67 4.34 -3.98 -4.34
CA MET A 67 3.26 -3.82 -3.36
C MET A 67 3.81 -3.51 -1.97
N ARG A 68 4.87 -4.24 -1.55
CA ARG A 68 5.49 -4.05 -0.24
C ARG A 68 6.28 -2.75 -0.09
N GLN A 69 6.67 -2.10 -1.19
CA GLN A 69 7.45 -0.85 -1.18
C GLN A 69 8.68 -0.89 -0.24
N GLY A 70 9.34 -2.05 -0.15
CA GLY A 70 10.50 -2.26 0.72
C GLY A 70 10.19 -2.51 2.20
N ARG A 71 8.91 -2.61 2.60
CA ARG A 71 8.50 -2.99 3.96
C ARG A 71 8.66 -4.50 4.18
N SER A 72 9.16 -4.87 5.35
CA SER A 72 9.21 -6.26 5.82
C SER A 72 7.99 -6.58 6.69
N VAL A 73 7.56 -7.84 6.69
CA VAL A 73 6.47 -8.36 7.53
C VAL A 73 7.01 -8.72 8.90
N THR A 74 6.70 -7.88 9.88
CA THR A 74 7.22 -7.99 11.25
C THR A 74 6.18 -8.48 12.26
N ASN A 75 4.89 -8.46 11.91
CA ASN A 75 3.78 -8.91 12.75
C ASN A 75 2.70 -9.64 11.92
N ALA A 76 1.78 -10.33 12.60
CA ALA A 76 0.74 -11.13 11.96
C ALA A 76 -0.27 -10.30 11.13
N ASN A 77 -0.45 -9.02 11.46
CA ASN A 77 -1.44 -8.14 10.82
C ASN A 77 -0.79 -7.17 9.82
N ALA A 78 0.46 -7.41 9.40
CA ALA A 78 1.18 -6.52 8.50
C ALA A 78 0.47 -6.36 7.15
N GLU A 79 -0.29 -7.38 6.76
CA GLU A 79 -1.08 -7.38 5.54
C GLU A 79 -2.18 -6.30 5.55
N GLU A 80 -2.77 -6.00 6.71
CA GLU A 80 -3.75 -4.92 6.86
C GLU A 80 -3.14 -3.53 6.65
N LEU A 81 -1.83 -3.40 6.82
CA LEU A 81 -1.11 -2.14 6.66
C LEU A 81 -0.67 -1.87 5.23
N TYR A 82 -0.78 -2.85 4.32
CA TYR A 82 -0.45 -2.64 2.91
C TYR A 82 -1.36 -1.60 2.26
N ASP A 83 -2.63 -1.54 2.69
CA ASP A 83 -3.63 -0.61 2.13
C ASP A 83 -4.16 0.41 3.16
N ALA A 84 -3.41 0.65 4.24
CA ALA A 84 -3.86 1.53 5.33
C ALA A 84 -4.22 2.96 4.88
N LEU A 85 -3.54 3.49 3.86
CA LEU A 85 -3.82 4.82 3.32
C LEU A 85 -5.18 4.88 2.61
N ASN A 86 -5.58 3.83 1.89
CA ASN A 86 -6.91 3.80 1.26
C ASN A 86 -7.99 3.44 2.28
N LYS A 87 -7.66 2.61 3.28
CA LYS A 87 -8.61 2.20 4.32
C LYS A 87 -8.95 3.32 5.31
N TYR A 88 -7.96 4.11 5.72
CA TYR A 88 -8.12 5.12 6.77
C TYR A 88 -7.87 6.56 6.31
N GLY A 89 -7.30 6.73 5.12
CA GLY A 89 -7.05 8.03 4.52
C GLY A 89 -7.99 8.30 3.35
N GLN A 90 -7.97 9.56 2.89
CA GLN A 90 -8.65 9.99 1.68
C GLN A 90 -7.64 10.73 0.80
N ASN A 91 -7.52 10.32 -0.46
CA ASN A 91 -6.61 10.97 -1.40
C ASN A 91 -7.25 12.22 -2.00
N LEU A 92 -6.97 13.38 -1.39
CA LEU A 92 -7.51 14.67 -1.85
C LEU A 92 -6.99 15.09 -3.22
N VAL A 93 -5.78 14.68 -3.62
CA VAL A 93 -5.22 14.99 -4.95
C VAL A 93 -6.04 14.31 -6.04
N THR A 94 -6.35 13.01 -5.86
CA THR A 94 -7.20 12.28 -6.80
C THR A 94 -8.63 12.84 -6.85
N LEU A 95 -9.16 13.33 -5.73
CA LEU A 95 -10.48 13.97 -5.71
C LEU A 95 -10.48 15.33 -6.41
N ALA A 96 -9.43 16.12 -6.26
CA ALA A 96 -9.24 17.37 -6.99
C ALA A 96 -9.12 17.12 -8.50
N GLU A 97 -8.31 16.14 -8.90
CA GLU A 97 -8.14 15.73 -10.31
C GLU A 97 -9.47 15.26 -10.93
N ALA A 98 -10.29 14.54 -10.15
CA ALA A 98 -11.62 14.12 -10.58
C ALA A 98 -12.69 15.23 -10.55
N GLY A 99 -12.34 16.47 -10.18
CA GLY A 99 -13.26 17.60 -10.09
C GLY A 99 -14.30 17.48 -8.95
N LYS A 100 -14.03 16.65 -7.94
CA LYS A 100 -14.94 16.42 -6.79
C LYS A 100 -14.71 17.37 -5.62
N ILE A 101 -13.71 18.24 -5.73
CA ILE A 101 -13.38 19.26 -4.75
C ILE A 101 -13.69 20.62 -5.37
N ASP A 102 -14.54 21.41 -4.72
CA ASP A 102 -14.89 22.75 -5.19
C ASP A 102 -13.65 23.68 -5.20
N PRO A 103 -13.59 24.64 -6.14
CA PRO A 103 -12.50 25.60 -6.18
C PRO A 103 -12.51 26.48 -4.93
N VAL A 104 -11.34 26.64 -4.32
CA VAL A 104 -11.18 27.37 -3.07
C VAL A 104 -10.96 28.85 -3.34
N ILE A 105 -11.83 29.70 -2.81
CA ILE A 105 -11.80 31.15 -3.03
C ILE A 105 -11.28 31.87 -1.79
N GLY A 106 -10.37 32.84 -1.97
CA GLY A 106 -9.93 33.75 -0.91
C GLY A 106 -9.00 33.15 0.14
N ARG A 107 -8.34 32.01 -0.15
CA ARG A 107 -7.38 31.33 0.75
C ARG A 107 -5.96 31.21 0.17
N ASP A 108 -5.65 31.98 -0.87
CA ASP A 108 -4.38 31.86 -1.60
C ASP A 108 -3.15 32.15 -0.73
N GLU A 109 -3.23 33.12 0.18
CA GLU A 109 -2.10 33.45 1.04
C GLU A 109 -1.78 32.33 2.04
N GLU A 110 -2.82 31.74 2.64
CA GLU A 110 -2.68 30.60 3.55
C GLU A 110 -2.15 29.38 2.81
N ILE A 111 -2.70 29.06 1.63
CA ILE A 111 -2.22 27.91 0.83
C ILE A 111 -0.75 28.11 0.44
N ARG A 112 -0.36 29.29 -0.07
CA ARG A 112 1.05 29.60 -0.37
C ARG A 112 1.94 29.53 0.88
N ARG A 113 1.42 29.88 2.05
CA ARG A 113 2.17 29.75 3.32
C ARG A 113 2.38 28.29 3.69
N VAL A 114 1.38 27.44 3.50
CA VAL A 114 1.47 25.99 3.72
C VAL A 114 2.53 25.39 2.79
N ILE A 115 2.50 25.69 1.48
CA ILE A 115 3.51 25.23 0.51
C ILE A 115 4.91 25.67 0.96
N ARG A 116 5.09 26.97 1.28
CA ARG A 116 6.37 27.49 1.77
C ARG A 116 6.88 26.76 3.01
N ILE A 117 6.00 26.37 3.93
CA ILE A 117 6.39 25.62 5.13
C ILE A 117 6.83 24.20 4.75
N LEU A 118 6.05 23.49 3.93
CA LEU A 118 6.37 22.13 3.46
C LEU A 118 7.72 22.06 2.74
N SER A 119 8.09 23.10 1.99
CA SER A 119 9.35 23.18 1.26
C SER A 119 10.58 23.52 2.13
N ARG A 120 10.42 23.72 3.44
CA ARG A 120 11.55 24.02 4.35
C ARG A 120 12.37 22.76 4.65
N ARG A 121 13.67 22.95 4.92
CA ARG A 121 14.54 21.87 5.41
C ARG A 121 14.23 21.42 6.84
N THR A 122 13.78 22.34 7.70
CA THR A 122 13.44 22.08 9.11
C THR A 122 12.15 22.80 9.48
N LYS A 123 11.39 22.23 10.44
CA LYS A 123 10.05 22.70 10.83
C LYS A 123 9.11 22.79 9.62
N ASN A 124 9.06 21.71 8.84
CA ASN A 124 8.35 21.60 7.57
C ASN A 124 6.94 21.03 7.70
N ASN A 125 6.44 20.82 8.92
CA ASN A 125 5.09 20.34 9.18
C ASN A 125 4.19 21.52 9.55
N PRO A 126 3.33 22.01 8.63
CA PRO A 126 2.40 23.10 8.91
C PRO A 126 1.27 22.64 9.84
N VAL A 127 0.83 23.53 10.74
CA VAL A 127 -0.32 23.29 11.62
C VAL A 127 -1.32 24.44 11.45
N LEU A 128 -2.54 24.11 11.03
CA LEU A 128 -3.62 25.08 10.81
C LEU A 128 -4.41 25.34 12.10
N ILE A 129 -4.24 26.52 12.68
CA ILE A 129 -4.85 26.93 13.95
C ILE A 129 -6.07 27.82 13.67
N GLY A 130 -7.13 27.69 14.47
CA GLY A 130 -8.40 28.40 14.32
C GLY A 130 -9.57 27.64 14.92
N GLU A 131 -10.74 28.27 15.00
CA GLU A 131 -11.96 27.63 15.48
C GLU A 131 -12.46 26.54 14.50
N PRO A 132 -13.28 25.57 14.96
CA PRO A 132 -13.96 24.65 14.05
C PRO A 132 -14.85 25.40 13.04
N GLY A 133 -14.90 24.93 11.80
CA GLY A 133 -15.77 25.51 10.77
C GLY A 133 -15.22 26.72 9.99
N VAL A 134 -14.06 27.27 10.37
CA VAL A 134 -13.46 28.43 9.66
C VAL A 134 -12.87 28.12 8.27
N GLY A 135 -13.06 26.90 7.75
CA GLY A 135 -12.55 26.51 6.42
C GLY A 135 -11.10 26.01 6.41
N LYS A 136 -10.60 25.42 7.50
CA LYS A 136 -9.26 24.79 7.51
C LYS A 136 -9.14 23.67 6.48
N THR A 137 -10.20 22.89 6.30
CA THR A 137 -10.28 21.82 5.29
C THR A 137 -10.11 22.39 3.88
N ALA A 138 -10.73 23.54 3.60
CA ALA A 138 -10.61 24.22 2.31
C ALA A 138 -9.17 24.62 1.98
N ILE A 139 -8.32 24.92 2.97
CA ILE A 139 -6.89 25.19 2.73
C ILE A 139 -6.18 23.93 2.22
N VAL A 140 -6.51 22.76 2.77
CA VAL A 140 -5.91 21.47 2.38
C VAL A 140 -6.44 21.01 1.01
N GLU A 141 -7.73 21.20 0.75
CA GLU A 141 -8.36 20.98 -0.55
C GLU A 141 -7.77 21.88 -1.64
N GLY A 142 -7.53 23.16 -1.33
CA GLY A 142 -6.88 24.11 -2.23
C GLY A 142 -5.41 23.78 -2.50
N LEU A 143 -4.71 23.22 -1.51
CA LEU A 143 -3.37 22.67 -1.71
C LEU A 143 -3.40 21.48 -2.68
N ALA A 144 -4.37 20.56 -2.54
CA ALA A 144 -4.52 19.44 -3.45
C ALA A 144 -4.75 19.89 -4.91
N HIS A 145 -5.60 20.90 -5.11
CA HIS A 145 -5.78 21.55 -6.42
C HIS A 145 -4.48 22.09 -7.01
N ARG A 146 -3.68 22.82 -6.21
CA ARG A 146 -2.39 23.35 -6.70
C ARG A 146 -1.40 22.25 -7.08
N ILE A 147 -1.39 21.13 -6.36
CA ILE A 147 -0.57 19.96 -6.71
C ILE A 147 -1.00 19.41 -8.09
N VAL A 148 -2.30 19.28 -8.36
CA VAL A 148 -2.82 18.78 -9.65
C VAL A 148 -2.42 19.70 -10.81
N VAL A 149 -2.49 21.01 -10.61
CA VAL A 149 -2.15 22.01 -11.65
C VAL A 149 -0.63 22.21 -11.80
N GLY A 150 0.17 21.72 -10.85
CA GLY A 150 1.64 21.88 -10.84
C GLY A 150 2.12 23.24 -10.34
N ASP A 151 1.29 23.97 -9.58
CA ASP A 151 1.62 25.26 -8.95
C ASP A 151 2.12 25.06 -7.50
N VAL A 152 3.22 24.29 -7.34
CA VAL A 152 3.84 23.92 -6.05
C VAL A 152 5.36 23.91 -6.08
#